data_AF-K1T5I4-F1
#
_entry.id   AF-K1T5I4-F1
#
_cell.length_a   1.000
_cell.length_b   1.000
_cell.length_c   1.000
_cell.angle_alpha   90.00
_cell.angle_beta   90.00
_cell.angle_gamma   90.00
#
_symmetry.space_group_name_H-M   'P 1'
#
loop_
_entity.id
_entity.type
_entity.pdbx_description
1 polymer ?
#
loop_
_entity_poly.entity_id
_entity_poly.type
_entity_poly.pdbx_seq_one_letter_code
_entity_poly.pdbx_strand_id
1 'polypeptide(L)'
;MSKKYKAIFFDWDGTAVMSRQAPVEEAVAAMKPLLASGVKLVIVSGTTYDKIASGKIHEHFTPEEASNLYLGLGRGAYNYKMVNGQPEIFADCIPDTEGLLKIHDVCYKIHRELLEKYNFKTDVVFSRPNYCKIDLQVENERGDQLFMQEDEMSQLKAMLEEHGLENGIMDLVSLSEKVGEEFGLKVSATCDAKYLEVGISCKSDNVDTI
;
A
#
# COMPACT_ATOMS: atom_id res chain seq x y z
N MET A 1 -3.73 -33.95 -15.23
CA MET A 1 -4.38 -32.66 -15.58
C MET A 1 -3.64 -31.57 -14.83
N SER A 2 -3.15 -30.53 -15.52
CA SER A 2 -2.55 -29.37 -14.84
C SER A 2 -3.65 -28.63 -14.06
N LYS A 3 -3.34 -28.18 -12.84
CA LYS A 3 -4.25 -27.30 -12.08
C LYS A 3 -4.44 -26.02 -12.89
N LYS A 4 -5.70 -25.67 -13.19
CA LYS A 4 -6.05 -24.35 -13.73
C LYS A 4 -6.31 -23.42 -12.54
N TYR A 5 -5.51 -22.37 -12.42
CA TYR A 5 -5.74 -21.32 -11.43
C TYR A 5 -7.03 -20.58 -11.77
N LYS A 6 -7.83 -20.26 -10.75
CA LYS A 6 -9.08 -19.49 -10.91
C LYS A 6 -8.85 -17.99 -10.75
N ALA A 7 -7.89 -17.62 -9.92
CA ALA A 7 -7.51 -16.25 -9.64
C ALA A 7 -6.00 -16.14 -9.41
N ILE A 8 -5.43 -14.96 -9.70
CA ILE A 8 -4.03 -14.60 -9.46
C ILE A 8 -3.99 -13.20 -8.86
N PHE A 9 -3.34 -13.06 -7.71
CA PHE A 9 -3.13 -11.80 -7.01
C PHE A 9 -1.67 -11.40 -7.13
N PHE A 10 -1.39 -10.15 -7.44
CA PHE A 10 -0.02 -9.67 -7.61
C PHE A 10 0.09 -8.16 -7.32
N ASP A 11 1.27 -7.72 -6.88
CA ASP A 11 1.57 -6.30 -6.74
C ASP A 11 1.89 -5.67 -8.10
N TRP A 12 1.77 -4.35 -8.19
CA TRP A 12 2.06 -3.63 -9.42
C TRP A 12 3.53 -3.23 -9.52
N ASP A 13 3.96 -2.26 -8.70
CA ASP A 13 5.31 -1.73 -8.67
C ASP A 13 6.32 -2.82 -8.23
N GLY A 14 7.42 -2.98 -8.97
CA GLY A 14 8.46 -3.97 -8.67
C GLY A 14 8.08 -5.44 -8.93
N THR A 15 6.84 -5.72 -9.38
CA THR A 15 6.37 -7.09 -9.68
C THR A 15 5.84 -7.19 -11.10
N ALA A 16 4.74 -6.49 -11.41
CA ALA A 16 4.17 -6.48 -12.77
C ALA A 16 4.95 -5.55 -13.70
N VAL A 17 5.36 -4.40 -13.18
CA VAL A 17 6.19 -3.42 -13.88
C VAL A 17 7.39 -3.07 -13.03
N MET A 18 8.47 -2.63 -13.66
CA MET A 18 9.65 -2.18 -12.92
C MET A 18 9.24 -1.02 -12.00
N SER A 19 8.66 0.07 -12.52
CA SER A 19 8.11 1.16 -11.72
C SER A 19 6.78 1.67 -12.29
N ARG A 20 6.05 2.48 -11.54
CA ARG A 20 4.83 3.18 -12.02
C ARG A 20 5.00 4.02 -13.29
N GLN A 21 6.23 4.37 -13.66
CA GLN A 21 6.53 5.12 -14.89
C GLN A 21 7.01 4.19 -16.03
N ALA A 22 7.25 2.92 -15.73
CA ALA A 22 7.73 1.96 -16.71
C ALA A 22 6.64 1.62 -17.75
N PRO A 23 7.05 1.22 -18.96
CA PRO A 23 6.14 0.70 -19.97
C PRO A 23 5.34 -0.49 -19.43
N VAL A 24 4.08 -0.62 -19.87
CA VAL A 24 3.13 -1.61 -19.34
C VAL A 24 2.86 -2.76 -20.31
N GLU A 25 3.42 -2.70 -21.51
CA GLU A 25 3.11 -3.56 -22.64
C GLU A 25 3.39 -5.04 -22.33
N GLU A 26 4.50 -5.34 -21.66
CA GLU A 26 4.86 -6.71 -21.27
C GLU A 26 3.88 -7.27 -20.24
N ALA A 27 3.54 -6.48 -19.22
CA ALA A 27 2.56 -6.85 -18.20
C ALA A 27 1.18 -7.10 -18.84
N VAL A 28 0.72 -6.17 -19.67
CA VAL A 28 -0.55 -6.28 -20.42
C VAL A 28 -0.56 -7.51 -21.32
N ALA A 29 0.52 -7.77 -22.06
CA ALA A 29 0.63 -8.93 -22.93
C ALA A 29 0.54 -10.26 -22.15
N ALA A 30 1.12 -10.32 -20.95
CA ALA A 30 1.00 -11.47 -20.06
C ALA A 30 -0.40 -11.62 -19.46
N MET A 31 -1.06 -10.52 -19.10
CA MET A 31 -2.40 -10.50 -18.51
C MET A 31 -3.49 -10.94 -19.50
N LYS A 32 -3.39 -10.52 -20.76
CA LYS A 32 -4.43 -10.68 -21.77
C LYS A 32 -4.92 -12.12 -21.97
N PRO A 33 -4.06 -13.14 -22.22
CA PRO A 33 -4.52 -14.51 -22.40
C PRO A 33 -5.18 -15.11 -21.14
N LEU A 34 -4.77 -14.66 -19.95
CA LEU A 34 -5.34 -15.11 -18.68
C LEU A 34 -6.77 -14.57 -18.52
N LEU A 35 -6.94 -13.26 -18.72
CA LEU A 35 -8.24 -12.59 -18.68
C LEU A 35 -9.22 -13.16 -19.72
N ALA A 36 -8.75 -13.40 -20.96
CA ALA A 36 -9.56 -14.01 -22.02
C ALA A 36 -10.00 -15.45 -21.68
N SER A 37 -9.21 -16.17 -20.88
CA SER A 37 -9.55 -17.52 -20.43
C SER A 37 -10.48 -17.57 -19.22
N GLY A 38 -10.88 -16.41 -18.68
CA GLY A 38 -11.75 -16.31 -17.49
C GLY A 38 -11.02 -16.35 -16.15
N VAL A 39 -9.68 -16.34 -16.13
CA VAL A 39 -8.91 -16.25 -14.88
C VAL A 39 -9.07 -14.85 -14.31
N LYS A 40 -9.41 -14.76 -13.02
CA LYS A 40 -9.51 -13.47 -12.33
C LYS A 40 -8.12 -12.94 -12.01
N LEU A 41 -7.78 -11.77 -12.54
CA LEU A 41 -6.53 -11.10 -12.18
C LEU A 41 -6.83 -9.99 -11.18
N VAL A 42 -6.06 -9.93 -10.11
CA VAL A 42 -6.24 -8.96 -9.04
C VAL A 42 -4.93 -8.21 -8.81
N ILE A 43 -4.92 -6.93 -9.14
CA ILE A 43 -3.78 -6.04 -8.84
C ILE A 43 -3.97 -5.52 -7.43
N VAL A 44 -3.07 -5.85 -6.50
CA VAL A 44 -3.12 -5.39 -5.11
C VAL A 44 -1.94 -4.49 -4.80
N SER A 45 -2.16 -3.19 -4.65
CA SER A 45 -1.08 -2.22 -4.51
C SER A 45 -1.34 -1.11 -3.50
N GLY A 46 -0.26 -0.55 -2.97
CA GLY A 46 -0.31 0.59 -2.04
C GLY A 46 -0.54 1.92 -2.77
N THR A 47 -0.43 1.92 -4.10
CA THR A 47 -0.61 3.09 -4.95
C THR A 47 -2.07 3.29 -5.37
N THR A 48 -2.37 4.44 -5.95
CA THR A 48 -3.70 4.83 -6.42
C THR A 48 -3.90 4.47 -7.89
N TYR A 49 -5.16 4.47 -8.34
CA TYR A 49 -5.54 4.06 -9.69
C TYR A 49 -4.82 4.85 -10.80
N ASP A 50 -4.60 6.15 -10.63
CA ASP A 50 -3.86 6.99 -11.58
C ASP A 50 -2.40 6.55 -11.78
N LYS A 51 -1.84 5.73 -10.89
CA LYS A 51 -0.49 5.16 -11.00
C LYS A 51 -0.47 3.76 -11.62
N ILE A 52 -1.64 3.13 -11.81
CA ILE A 52 -1.76 1.85 -12.50
C ILE A 52 -1.94 2.12 -13.99
N ALA A 53 -0.87 1.95 -14.77
CA ALA A 53 -0.84 2.28 -16.20
C ALA A 53 -1.41 3.68 -16.50
N SER A 54 -1.01 4.69 -15.73
CA SER A 54 -1.50 6.07 -15.84
C SER A 54 -3.04 6.22 -15.72
N GLY A 55 -3.69 5.33 -14.98
CA GLY A 55 -5.16 5.31 -14.84
C GLY A 55 -5.90 4.74 -16.05
N LYS A 56 -5.20 4.00 -16.91
CA LYS A 56 -5.73 3.52 -18.20
C LYS A 56 -5.60 2.02 -18.40
N ILE A 57 -5.33 1.25 -17.34
CA ILE A 57 -5.13 -0.20 -17.45
C ILE A 57 -6.30 -0.91 -18.15
N HIS A 58 -7.54 -0.45 -17.93
CA HIS A 58 -8.73 -1.00 -18.57
C HIS A 58 -8.80 -0.76 -20.08
N GLU A 59 -8.17 0.30 -20.61
CA GLU A 59 -8.18 0.63 -22.05
C GLU A 59 -7.39 -0.38 -22.90
N HIS A 60 -6.56 -1.21 -22.27
CA HIS A 60 -5.74 -2.22 -22.95
C HIS A 60 -6.48 -3.55 -23.22
N PHE A 61 -7.69 -3.71 -22.68
CA PHE A 61 -8.47 -4.94 -22.72
C PHE A 61 -9.86 -4.69 -23.32
N THR A 62 -10.45 -5.72 -23.91
CA THR A 62 -11.88 -5.66 -24.28
C THR A 62 -12.75 -5.63 -23.02
N PRO A 63 -14.02 -5.18 -23.08
CA PRO A 63 -14.91 -5.21 -21.93
C PRO A 63 -15.09 -6.61 -21.32
N GLU A 64 -15.08 -7.66 -22.14
CA GLU A 64 -15.17 -9.05 -21.70
C GLU A 64 -13.91 -9.47 -20.93
N GLU A 65 -12.72 -9.20 -21.47
CA GLU A 65 -11.44 -9.44 -20.79
C GLU A 65 -11.36 -8.65 -19.48
N ALA A 66 -11.68 -7.35 -19.51
CA ALA A 66 -11.63 -6.46 -18.38
C ALA A 66 -12.56 -6.90 -17.24
N SER A 67 -13.70 -7.54 -17.52
CA SER A 67 -14.62 -8.07 -16.49
C SER A 67 -13.99 -9.12 -15.56
N ASN A 68 -12.82 -9.66 -15.93
CA ASN A 68 -12.02 -10.56 -15.12
C ASN A 68 -10.90 -9.85 -14.34
N LEU A 69 -10.76 -8.53 -14.44
CA LEU A 69 -9.77 -7.72 -13.74
C LEU A 69 -10.38 -7.00 -12.52
N TYR A 70 -9.70 -7.11 -11.39
CA TYR A 70 -10.03 -6.45 -10.12
C TYR A 70 -8.80 -5.68 -9.61
N LEU A 71 -9.03 -4.60 -8.89
CA LEU A 71 -7.94 -3.78 -8.33
C LEU A 71 -8.21 -3.51 -6.85
N GLY A 72 -7.29 -3.93 -5.98
CA GLY A 72 -7.23 -3.54 -4.58
C GLY A 72 -6.15 -2.49 -4.38
N LEU A 73 -6.55 -1.22 -4.23
CA LEU A 73 -5.62 -0.08 -4.32
C LEU A 73 -5.65 0.80 -3.08
N GLY A 74 -4.64 1.66 -2.97
CA GLY A 74 -4.50 2.60 -1.87
C GLY A 74 -4.32 1.91 -0.52
N ARG A 75 -3.66 0.74 -0.49
CA ARG A 75 -3.35 0.01 0.75
C ARG A 75 -4.61 -0.38 1.55
N GLY A 76 -5.59 -0.95 0.88
CA GLY A 76 -6.87 -1.35 1.50
C GLY A 76 -7.99 -0.32 1.32
N ALA A 77 -7.70 0.86 0.81
CA ALA A 77 -8.67 1.95 0.71
C ALA A 77 -9.78 1.69 -0.32
N TYR A 78 -9.44 1.16 -1.50
CA TYR A 78 -10.38 1.05 -2.61
C TYR A 78 -10.33 -0.33 -3.25
N ASN A 79 -11.50 -0.88 -3.58
CA ASN A 79 -11.65 -2.09 -4.37
C ASN A 79 -12.46 -1.80 -5.63
N TYR A 80 -11.82 -2.01 -6.78
CA TYR A 80 -12.40 -1.77 -8.10
C TYR A 80 -12.75 -3.08 -8.78
N LYS A 81 -13.86 -3.06 -9.51
CA LYS A 81 -14.22 -4.04 -10.52
C LYS A 81 -14.40 -3.32 -11.85
N MET A 82 -14.27 -4.04 -12.95
CA MET A 82 -14.58 -3.47 -14.27
C MET A 82 -16.04 -3.73 -14.63
N VAL A 83 -16.79 -2.66 -14.89
CA VAL A 83 -18.18 -2.70 -15.37
C VAL A 83 -18.24 -2.05 -16.74
N ASN A 84 -18.69 -2.79 -17.75
CA ASN A 84 -18.72 -2.32 -19.14
C ASN A 84 -17.37 -1.76 -19.63
N GLY A 85 -16.26 -2.36 -19.18
CA GLY A 85 -14.90 -1.91 -19.51
C GLY A 85 -14.43 -0.66 -18.77
N GLN A 86 -15.17 -0.18 -17.75
CA GLN A 86 -14.79 0.98 -16.93
C GLN A 86 -14.56 0.58 -15.48
N PRO A 87 -13.59 1.20 -14.77
CA PRO A 87 -13.35 0.92 -13.37
C PRO A 87 -14.43 1.53 -12.49
N GLU A 88 -15.06 0.71 -11.65
CA GLU A 88 -16.01 1.14 -10.63
C GLU A 88 -15.58 0.66 -9.26
N ILE A 89 -15.60 1.56 -8.27
CA ILE A 89 -15.40 1.21 -6.86
C ILE A 89 -16.65 0.46 -6.41
N PHE A 90 -16.48 -0.82 -6.03
CA PHE A 90 -17.59 -1.63 -5.50
C PHE A 90 -17.55 -1.76 -3.98
N ALA A 91 -16.39 -1.52 -3.38
CA ALA A 91 -16.19 -1.46 -1.93
C ALA A 91 -15.01 -0.53 -1.64
N ASP A 92 -15.09 0.21 -0.54
CA ASP A 92 -14.03 1.07 -0.05
C ASP A 92 -13.98 1.06 1.48
N CYS A 93 -12.87 1.52 2.02
CA CYS A 93 -12.64 1.71 3.44
C CYS A 93 -12.21 3.16 3.69
N ILE A 94 -13.00 4.11 3.18
CA ILE A 94 -12.74 5.55 3.36
C ILE A 94 -13.42 6.02 4.65
N PRO A 95 -12.67 6.53 5.63
CA PRO A 95 -13.25 7.12 6.82
C PRO A 95 -13.97 8.42 6.48
N ASP A 96 -14.95 8.78 7.30
CA ASP A 96 -15.46 10.14 7.30
C ASP A 96 -14.43 11.13 7.85
N THR A 97 -14.78 12.42 7.90
CA THR A 97 -13.86 13.46 8.38
C THR A 97 -13.42 13.22 9.82
N GLU A 98 -14.29 12.72 10.69
CA GLU A 98 -13.93 12.44 12.09
C GLU A 98 -12.94 11.27 12.18
N GLY A 99 -13.17 10.19 11.44
CA GLY A 99 -12.27 9.05 11.36
C GLY A 99 -10.91 9.42 10.78
N LEU A 100 -10.89 10.28 9.75
CA LEU A 100 -9.64 10.77 9.16
C LEU A 100 -8.84 11.64 10.14
N LEU A 101 -9.50 12.53 10.87
CA LEU A 101 -8.85 13.33 11.91
C LEU A 101 -8.26 12.45 13.01
N LYS A 102 -8.97 11.37 13.42
CA LYS A 102 -8.41 10.40 14.38
C LYS A 102 -7.15 9.72 13.86
N ILE A 103 -7.11 9.34 12.59
CA ILE A 103 -5.89 8.77 11.97
C ILE A 103 -4.75 9.79 12.02
N HIS A 104 -5.03 11.06 11.71
CA HIS A 104 -4.02 12.13 11.77
C HIS A 104 -3.49 12.32 13.20
N ASP A 105 -4.37 12.36 14.19
CA ASP A 105 -4.00 12.52 15.60
C ASP A 105 -3.14 11.36 16.09
N VAL A 106 -3.51 10.11 15.74
CA VAL A 106 -2.70 8.92 16.01
C VAL A 106 -1.30 9.05 15.40
N CYS A 107 -1.21 9.41 14.12
CA CYS A 107 0.08 9.51 13.44
C CYS A 107 0.96 10.63 14.00
N TYR A 108 0.35 11.78 14.33
CA TYR A 108 1.06 12.88 14.96
C TYR A 108 1.55 12.52 16.37
N LYS A 109 0.74 11.78 17.14
CA LYS A 109 1.13 11.27 18.45
C LYS A 109 2.28 10.27 18.35
N ILE A 110 2.27 9.34 17.38
CA ILE A 110 3.38 8.41 17.12
C ILE A 110 4.66 9.20 16.80
N HIS A 111 4.59 10.14 15.85
CA HIS A 111 5.71 11.02 15.50
C HIS A 111 6.32 11.71 16.73
N ARG A 112 5.46 12.29 17.58
CA ARG A 112 5.89 12.90 18.84
C ARG A 112 6.54 11.91 19.80
N GLU A 113 5.97 10.72 19.99
CA GLU A 113 6.56 9.71 20.87
C GLU A 113 7.94 9.26 20.38
N LEU A 114 8.10 9.09 19.06
CA LEU A 114 9.38 8.75 18.43
C LEU A 114 10.44 9.83 18.71
N LEU A 115 10.08 11.11 18.55
CA LEU A 115 10.98 12.22 18.84
C LEU A 115 11.29 12.37 20.34
N GLU A 116 10.26 12.36 21.19
CA GLU A 116 10.40 12.67 22.62
C GLU A 116 11.14 11.56 23.39
N LYS A 117 10.90 10.28 23.06
CA LYS A 117 11.44 9.15 23.82
C LYS A 117 12.71 8.58 23.23
N TYR A 118 12.82 8.60 21.90
CA TYR A 118 13.89 7.92 21.18
C TYR A 118 14.80 8.91 20.44
N ASN A 119 14.50 10.23 20.48
CA ASN A 119 15.18 11.24 19.66
C ASN A 119 15.15 10.90 18.15
N PHE A 120 14.13 10.15 17.72
CA PHE A 120 14.04 9.64 16.37
C PHE A 120 13.19 10.57 15.50
N LYS A 121 13.86 11.29 14.60
CA LYS A 121 13.20 12.27 13.72
C LYS A 121 12.46 11.58 12.60
N THR A 122 11.24 12.03 12.36
CA THR A 122 10.34 11.52 11.32
C THR A 122 9.52 12.65 10.74
N ASP A 123 8.97 12.46 9.54
CA ASP A 123 8.00 13.36 8.92
C ASP A 123 6.69 12.61 8.67
N VAL A 124 5.57 13.34 8.58
CA VAL A 124 4.26 12.72 8.37
C VAL A 124 3.61 13.23 7.08
N VAL A 125 3.23 12.29 6.23
CA VAL A 125 2.45 12.52 5.02
C VAL A 125 1.00 12.14 5.29
N PHE A 126 0.18 13.15 5.55
CA PHE A 126 -1.24 13.01 5.86
C PHE A 126 -2.15 12.80 4.63
N SER A 127 -1.70 13.18 3.44
CA SER A 127 -2.52 13.22 2.22
C SER A 127 -2.75 11.83 1.61
N ARG A 128 -3.47 10.98 2.34
CA ARG A 128 -3.73 9.58 2.02
C ARG A 128 -5.19 9.23 2.35
N PRO A 129 -5.78 8.24 1.65
CA PRO A 129 -7.22 8.02 1.69
C PRO A 129 -7.75 7.53 3.05
N ASN A 130 -7.03 6.63 3.71
CA ASN A 130 -7.47 6.01 4.98
C ASN A 130 -6.30 5.57 5.88
N TYR A 131 -5.14 6.18 5.67
CA TYR A 131 -3.91 5.95 6.41
C TYR A 131 -3.05 7.22 6.36
N CYS A 132 -1.89 7.24 7.00
CA CYS A 132 -0.82 8.21 6.78
C CYS A 132 0.50 7.47 6.63
N LYS A 133 1.52 8.15 6.08
CA LYS A 133 2.90 7.65 6.08
C LYS A 133 3.73 8.45 7.07
N ILE A 134 4.47 7.77 7.92
CA ILE A 134 5.51 8.35 8.76
C ILE A 134 6.85 7.98 8.11
N ASP A 135 7.57 8.95 7.55
CA ASP A 135 8.88 8.75 6.95
C ASP A 135 9.91 8.50 8.05
N LEU A 136 10.57 7.34 7.97
CA LEU A 136 11.53 6.86 8.95
C LEU A 136 12.97 7.25 8.61
N GLN A 137 13.27 7.74 7.40
CA GLN A 137 14.64 8.16 7.06
C GLN A 137 14.64 9.56 6.44
N VAL A 138 14.11 10.53 7.18
CA VAL A 138 14.06 11.95 6.80
C VAL A 138 15.43 12.57 6.58
N GLU A 139 16.49 12.03 7.22
CA GLU A 139 17.85 12.52 7.07
C GLU A 139 18.59 11.90 5.87
N ASN A 140 17.99 10.91 5.20
CA ASN A 140 18.58 10.29 4.01
C ASN A 140 18.18 11.06 2.74
N GLU A 141 19.14 11.61 2.01
CA GLU A 141 18.90 12.14 0.66
C GLU A 141 18.65 10.98 -0.33
N ARG A 142 17.38 10.61 -0.54
CA ARG A 142 16.99 9.47 -1.39
C ARG A 142 16.81 9.81 -2.88
N GLY A 143 16.80 11.09 -3.27
CA GLY A 143 16.46 11.51 -4.64
C GLY A 143 15.12 10.94 -5.12
N ASP A 144 14.97 10.69 -6.44
CA ASP A 144 13.80 10.04 -7.04
C ASP A 144 13.86 8.49 -6.98
N GLN A 145 14.72 7.89 -6.14
CA GLN A 145 14.85 6.43 -6.10
C GLN A 145 13.65 5.77 -5.43
N LEU A 146 12.82 5.15 -6.27
CA LEU A 146 11.58 4.46 -5.86
C LEU A 146 11.81 3.04 -5.33
N PHE A 147 12.97 2.44 -5.61
CA PHE A 147 13.27 1.04 -5.29
C PHE A 147 13.91 0.86 -3.94
N MET A 148 13.68 -0.32 -3.38
CA MET A 148 14.32 -0.79 -2.17
C MET A 148 15.70 -1.34 -2.52
N GLN A 149 16.77 -0.74 -2.02
CA GLN A 149 18.10 -1.34 -2.13
C GLN A 149 18.18 -2.57 -1.20
N GLU A 150 18.95 -3.61 -1.58
CA GLU A 150 19.05 -4.88 -0.83
C GLU A 150 19.42 -4.70 0.65
N ASP A 151 19.96 -3.54 1.03
CA ASP A 151 20.42 -3.21 2.38
C ASP A 151 19.47 -2.28 3.18
N GLU A 152 18.36 -1.80 2.60
CA GLU A 152 17.47 -0.82 3.28
C GLU A 152 16.86 -1.35 4.58
N MET A 153 16.53 -2.64 4.66
CA MET A 153 16.00 -3.24 5.89
C MET A 153 17.06 -3.35 6.99
N SER A 154 18.29 -3.69 6.61
CA SER A 154 19.40 -3.79 7.56
C SER A 154 19.74 -2.42 8.11
N GLN A 155 19.77 -1.40 7.24
CA GLN A 155 19.98 0.00 7.63
C GLN A 155 18.86 0.50 8.54
N LEU A 156 17.60 0.22 8.20
CA LEU A 156 16.47 0.58 9.08
C LEU A 156 16.63 -0.09 10.45
N LYS A 157 16.94 -1.39 10.51
CA LYS A 157 17.12 -2.09 11.79
C LYS A 157 18.24 -1.47 12.63
N ALA A 158 19.41 -1.24 12.05
CA ALA A 158 20.53 -0.63 12.75
C ALA A 158 20.19 0.78 13.28
N MET A 159 19.50 1.58 12.47
CA MET A 159 19.05 2.92 12.87
C MET A 159 18.02 2.86 14.00
N LEU A 160 17.07 1.92 13.95
CA LEU A 160 16.08 1.73 15.04
C LEU A 160 16.77 1.28 16.34
N GLU A 161 17.70 0.34 16.26
CA GLU A 161 18.50 -0.11 17.40
C GLU A 161 19.32 1.04 18.03
N GLU A 162 19.95 1.89 17.22
CA GLU A 162 20.70 3.07 17.70
C GLU A 162 19.82 4.04 18.49
N HIS A 163 18.54 4.15 18.12
CA HIS A 163 17.57 4.99 18.81
C HIS A 163 16.86 4.25 19.96
N GLY A 164 17.25 3.01 20.30
CA GLY A 164 16.71 2.25 21.43
C GLY A 164 15.43 1.45 21.12
N LEU A 165 15.11 1.22 19.85
CA LEU A 165 14.02 0.37 19.38
C LEU A 165 14.59 -1.02 19.02
N GLU A 166 14.95 -1.79 20.06
CA GLU A 166 15.69 -3.05 19.96
C GLU A 166 14.93 -4.18 19.24
N ASN A 167 13.59 -4.15 19.22
CA ASN A 167 12.80 -5.11 18.42
C ASN A 167 12.53 -4.60 16.99
N GLY A 168 13.13 -3.47 16.60
CA GLY A 168 13.04 -2.87 15.28
C GLY A 168 11.60 -2.52 14.89
N ILE A 169 11.18 -2.98 13.71
CA ILE A 169 9.84 -2.69 13.15
C ILE A 169 8.72 -3.12 14.10
N MET A 170 8.92 -4.16 14.90
CA MET A 170 7.90 -4.62 15.86
C MET A 170 7.60 -3.58 16.93
N ASP A 171 8.59 -2.79 17.36
CA ASP A 171 8.36 -1.70 18.31
C ASP A 171 7.54 -0.58 17.66
N LEU A 172 7.78 -0.28 16.38
CA LEU A 172 7.00 0.70 15.62
C LEU A 172 5.53 0.28 15.45
N VAL A 173 5.30 -1.00 15.13
CA VAL A 173 3.94 -1.57 15.01
C VAL A 173 3.24 -1.54 16.37
N SER A 174 3.91 -2.01 17.42
CA SER A 174 3.35 -2.03 18.78
C SER A 174 3.03 -0.63 19.30
N LEU A 175 3.89 0.34 19.02
CA LEU A 175 3.64 1.76 19.32
C LEU A 175 2.40 2.26 18.57
N SER A 176 2.26 1.91 17.29
CA SER A 176 1.12 2.33 16.47
C SER A 176 -0.20 1.77 16.99
N GLU A 177 -0.22 0.50 17.37
CA GLU A 177 -1.38 -0.18 17.95
C GLU A 177 -1.77 0.45 19.29
N LYS A 178 -0.79 0.62 20.19
CA LYS A 178 -1.01 1.26 21.50
C LYS A 178 -1.58 2.68 21.36
N VAL A 179 -0.97 3.51 20.50
CA VAL A 179 -1.45 4.88 20.28
C VAL A 179 -2.85 4.84 19.64
N GLY A 180 -3.10 3.93 18.70
CA GLY A 180 -4.43 3.71 18.15
C GLY A 180 -5.48 3.46 19.24
N GLU A 181 -5.20 2.56 20.17
CA GLU A 181 -6.08 2.25 21.31
C GLU A 181 -6.35 3.47 22.20
N GLU A 182 -5.35 4.32 22.46
CA GLU A 182 -5.52 5.56 23.23
C GLU A 182 -6.54 6.52 22.58
N PHE A 183 -6.67 6.48 21.26
CA PHE A 183 -7.64 7.27 20.48
C PHE A 183 -8.92 6.49 20.13
N GLY A 184 -9.08 5.27 20.65
CA GLY A 184 -10.21 4.41 20.35
C GLY A 184 -10.28 3.95 18.89
N LEU A 185 -9.12 3.89 18.21
CA LEU A 185 -8.99 3.50 16.82
C LEU A 185 -8.21 2.19 16.70
N LYS A 186 -8.84 1.17 16.10
CA LYS A 186 -8.10 -0.04 15.72
C LYS A 186 -7.23 0.27 14.50
N VAL A 187 -5.92 0.27 14.71
CA VAL A 187 -4.93 0.58 13.67
C VAL A 187 -4.46 -0.69 12.95
N SER A 188 -4.23 -0.57 11.66
CA SER A 188 -3.51 -1.53 10.81
C SER A 188 -2.20 -0.88 10.32
N ALA A 189 -1.10 -1.16 11.02
CA ALA A 189 0.21 -0.60 10.75
C ALA A 189 1.09 -1.57 9.92
N THR A 190 1.78 -1.06 8.90
CA THR A 190 2.77 -1.81 8.11
C THR A 190 4.00 -0.94 7.86
N CYS A 191 5.16 -1.54 7.57
CA CYS A 191 6.39 -0.79 7.29
C CYS A 191 7.05 -1.29 6.00
N ASP A 192 7.44 -0.37 5.11
CA ASP A 192 8.12 -0.65 3.84
C ASP A 192 9.61 -0.21 3.83
N ALA A 193 10.28 -0.36 4.98
CA ALA A 193 11.65 0.11 5.32
C ALA A 193 11.83 1.63 5.36
N LYS A 194 11.10 2.35 4.51
CA LYS A 194 11.17 3.79 4.35
C LYS A 194 10.09 4.50 5.13
N TYR A 195 8.88 3.96 5.09
CA TYR A 195 7.72 4.50 5.75
C TYR A 195 7.12 3.49 6.73
N LEU A 196 6.65 3.99 7.86
CA LEU A 196 5.63 3.34 8.66
C LEU A 196 4.27 3.86 8.18
N GLU A 197 3.45 2.98 7.64
CA GLU A 197 2.12 3.28 7.14
C GLU A 197 1.08 2.91 8.21
N VAL A 198 0.34 3.90 8.68
CA VAL A 198 -0.57 3.77 9.83
C VAL A 198 -1.97 4.18 9.40
N GLY A 199 -2.93 3.26 9.46
CA GLY A 199 -4.31 3.53 9.03
C GLY A 199 -5.29 2.50 9.56
N ILE A 200 -6.44 2.36 8.91
CA ILE A 200 -7.52 1.44 9.35
C ILE A 200 -7.62 0.16 8.54
N SER A 201 -6.89 0.06 7.42
CA SER A 201 -6.81 -1.11 6.55
C SER A 201 -5.39 -1.30 6.04
N CYS A 202 -5.07 -2.44 5.43
CA CYS A 202 -3.86 -2.70 4.68
C CYS A 202 -4.16 -3.46 3.37
N LYS A 203 -3.12 -3.85 2.62
CA LYS A 203 -3.27 -4.61 1.37
C LYS A 203 -4.03 -5.93 1.57
N SER A 204 -3.92 -6.58 2.73
CA SER A 204 -4.63 -7.83 3.01
C SER A 204 -6.14 -7.64 3.02
N ASP A 205 -6.64 -6.49 3.50
CA ASP A 205 -8.08 -6.20 3.48
C ASP A 205 -8.63 -6.10 2.05
N ASN A 206 -7.82 -5.66 1.07
CA ASN A 206 -8.21 -5.73 -0.33
C ASN A 206 -8.37 -7.19 -0.80
N VAL A 207 -7.43 -8.05 -0.42
CA VAL A 207 -7.46 -9.48 -0.78
C VAL A 207 -8.68 -10.15 -0.17
N ASP A 208 -8.98 -9.88 1.10
CA ASP A 208 -10.12 -10.48 1.79
C ASP A 208 -11.47 -9.99 1.23
N THR A 209 -11.50 -8.78 0.65
CA THR A 209 -12.71 -8.20 0.05
C THR A 209 -13.03 -8.76 -1.35
N ILE A 210 -12.01 -9.16 -2.12
CA ILE A 210 -12.11 -9.57 -3.54
C ILE A 210 -12.24 -11.09 -3.68
#